data_AF-A0AAW5LDM8-F1
#
_entry.id   AF-A0AAW5LDM8-F1
#
_cell.length_a   1.000
_cell.length_b   1.000
_cell.length_c   1.000
_cell.angle_alpha   90.00
_cell.angle_beta   90.00
_cell.angle_gamma   90.00
#
_symmetry.space_group_name_H-M   'P 1'
#
loop_
_entity.id
_entity.type
_entity.pdbx_description
1 polymer ?
#
loop_
_entity_poly.entity_id
_entity_poly.type
_entity_poly.pdbx_seq_one_letter_code
_entity_poly.pdbx_strand_id
1 'polypeptide(L)'
;MINLLLLVYPKYIFHLNKWGHQGEISLTKKYANRIPNDLKIKITNPKAIILSGRDNNFSEEQYFDFEIIRRKYSNIIDIMTYDDLLRRIENIINMLKT
;
A
#
# COMPACT_ATOMS: atom_id res chain seq x y z
N MET A 1 -7.61 15.34 5.69
CA MET A 1 -6.66 14.99 4.60
C MET A 1 -6.67 13.50 4.26
N ILE A 2 -6.60 12.58 5.24
CA ILE A 2 -6.67 11.12 5.03
C ILE A 2 -7.97 10.66 4.34
N ASN A 3 -9.13 11.18 4.76
CA ASN A 3 -10.42 10.83 4.14
C ASN A 3 -10.50 11.17 2.64
N LEU A 4 -9.80 12.21 2.18
CA LEU A 4 -9.77 12.57 0.77
C LEU A 4 -8.92 11.57 -0.04
N LEU A 5 -7.76 11.15 0.48
CA LEU A 5 -6.90 10.14 -0.14
C LEU A 5 -7.64 8.79 -0.27
N LEU A 6 -8.37 8.38 0.77
CA LEU A 6 -9.15 7.13 0.77
C LEU A 6 -10.22 7.06 -0.33
N LEU A 7 -10.74 8.21 -0.79
CA LEU A 7 -11.70 8.27 -1.89
C LEU A 7 -11.04 8.12 -3.28
N VAL A 8 -9.78 8.50 -3.43
CA VAL A 8 -9.09 8.52 -4.73
C VAL A 8 -8.38 7.19 -5.02
N TYR A 9 -7.80 6.54 -4.00
CA TYR A 9 -7.08 5.27 -4.18
C TYR A 9 -7.90 4.13 -4.83
N PRO A 10 -9.18 3.91 -4.48
CA PRO A 10 -9.99 2.90 -5.15
C PRO A 10 -10.10 3.13 -6.65
N LYS A 11 -10.10 4.41 -7.09
CA LYS A 11 -10.13 4.78 -8.51
C LYS A 11 -8.83 4.42 -9.22
N TYR A 12 -7.68 4.63 -8.59
CA TYR A 12 -6.39 4.22 -9.15
C TYR A 12 -6.28 2.70 -9.28
N ILE A 13 -6.66 1.95 -8.24
CA ILE A 13 -6.70 0.48 -8.29
C ILE A 13 -7.66 0.00 -9.39
N PHE A 14 -8.83 0.62 -9.50
CA PHE A 14 -9.79 0.32 -10.56
C PHE A 14 -9.19 0.51 -11.95
N HIS A 15 -8.50 1.63 -12.20
CA HIS A 15 -7.85 1.88 -13.48
C HIS A 15 -6.71 0.90 -13.76
N LEU A 16 -5.92 0.51 -12.75
CA LEU A 16 -4.88 -0.51 -12.90
C LEU A 16 -5.46 -1.87 -13.28
N ASN A 17 -6.54 -2.29 -12.60
CA ASN A 17 -7.23 -3.54 -12.91
C ASN A 17 -7.88 -3.51 -14.30
N LYS A 18 -8.45 -2.37 -14.72
CA LYS A 18 -9.07 -2.21 -16.04
C LYS A 18 -8.06 -2.23 -17.20
N TRP A 19 -6.83 -1.78 -16.98
CA TRP A 19 -5.85 -1.65 -18.06
C TRP A 19 -5.33 -3.00 -18.56
N GLY A 20 -5.38 -4.03 -17.70
CA GLY A 20 -5.10 -5.41 -18.05
C GLY A 20 -3.74 -5.62 -18.73
N HIS A 21 -3.68 -6.61 -19.63
CA HIS A 21 -2.43 -7.02 -20.27
C HIS A 21 -1.76 -5.93 -21.12
N GLN A 22 -2.55 -5.05 -21.74
CA GLN A 22 -2.00 -3.92 -22.50
C GLN A 22 -1.25 -2.93 -21.58
N GLY A 23 -1.76 -2.73 -20.37
CA GLY A 23 -1.09 -1.95 -19.33
C GLY A 23 0.23 -2.57 -18.92
N GLU A 24 0.28 -3.88 -18.69
CA GLU A 24 1.50 -4.61 -18.36
C GLU A 24 2.59 -4.47 -19.43
N ILE A 25 2.25 -4.63 -20.71
CA ILE A 25 3.18 -4.43 -21.82
C ILE A 25 3.69 -2.99 -21.85
N SER A 26 2.78 -2.02 -21.72
CA SER A 26 3.11 -0.59 -21.77
C SER A 26 4.02 -0.18 -20.62
N LEU A 27 3.74 -0.66 -19.40
CA LEU A 27 4.55 -0.41 -18.21
C LEU A 27 5.91 -1.09 -18.32
N THR A 28 5.96 -2.36 -18.77
CA THR A 28 7.23 -3.09 -18.94
C THR A 28 8.14 -2.35 -19.92
N LYS A 29 7.60 -1.86 -21.05
CA LYS A 29 8.38 -1.04 -22.00
C LYS A 29 8.82 0.29 -21.38
N LYS A 30 7.93 0.99 -20.68
CA LYS A 30 8.20 2.29 -20.06
C LYS A 30 9.30 2.21 -18.98
N TYR A 31 9.35 1.11 -18.23
CA TYR A 31 10.27 0.92 -17.12
C TYR A 31 11.43 -0.03 -17.42
N ALA A 32 11.62 -0.44 -18.68
CA ALA A 32 12.66 -1.38 -19.09
C ALA A 32 14.07 -0.99 -18.58
N ASN A 33 14.38 0.30 -18.56
CA ASN A 33 15.68 0.81 -18.09
C ASN A 33 15.85 0.81 -16.55
N ARG A 34 14.80 0.47 -15.80
CA ARG A 34 14.79 0.47 -14.32
C ARG A 34 14.57 -0.93 -13.73
N ILE A 35 14.33 -1.93 -14.57
CA ILE A 35 14.09 -3.31 -14.16
C ILE A 35 15.08 -4.23 -14.86
N PRO A 36 15.46 -5.38 -14.28
CA PRO A 36 16.28 -6.38 -14.96
C PRO A 36 15.63 -6.81 -16.28
N ASN A 37 16.45 -7.11 -17.30
CA ASN A 37 15.98 -7.44 -18.66
C ASN A 37 14.98 -8.62 -18.69
N ASP A 38 15.08 -9.52 -17.71
CA ASP A 38 14.30 -10.75 -17.65
C ASP A 38 12.98 -10.56 -16.88
N LEU A 39 12.80 -9.39 -16.25
CA LEU A 39 11.64 -9.07 -15.42
C LEU A 39 10.55 -8.39 -16.26
N LYS A 40 9.36 -9.00 -16.29
CA LYS A 40 8.15 -8.40 -16.88
C LYS A 40 7.20 -7.96 -15.77
N ILE A 41 6.64 -6.76 -15.91
CA ILE A 41 5.66 -6.24 -14.95
C ILE A 41 4.36 -7.02 -15.15
N LYS A 42 3.86 -7.65 -14.08
CA LYS A 42 2.55 -8.30 -14.02
C LYS A 42 1.71 -7.70 -12.90
N ILE A 43 0.44 -7.43 -13.18
CA ILE A 43 -0.50 -6.80 -12.25
C ILE A 43 -1.65 -7.77 -12.03
N THR A 44 -1.52 -8.65 -11.03
CA THR A 44 -2.51 -9.69 -10.74
C THR A 44 -3.54 -9.27 -9.69
N ASN A 45 -3.09 -8.64 -8.60
CA ASN A 45 -3.95 -8.17 -7.51
C ASN A 45 -3.35 -6.90 -6.88
N PRO A 46 -3.48 -5.73 -7.54
CA PRO A 46 -2.92 -4.49 -7.01
C PRO A 46 -3.66 -4.10 -5.72
N LYS A 47 -2.90 -3.92 -4.64
CA LYS A 47 -3.38 -3.34 -3.37
C LYS A 47 -2.72 -1.99 -3.16
N ALA A 48 -3.49 -1.00 -2.75
CA ALA A 48 -2.92 0.28 -2.32
C ALA A 48 -2.44 0.14 -0.88
N ILE A 49 -1.34 0.83 -0.58
CA ILE A 49 -0.86 0.99 0.78
C ILE A 49 -0.88 2.49 1.07
N ILE A 50 -1.51 2.87 2.18
CA ILE A 50 -1.46 4.23 2.72
C ILE A 50 -0.58 4.22 3.95
N LEU A 51 0.55 4.91 3.83
CA LEU A 51 1.36 5.34 4.96
C LEU A 51 0.79 6.64 5.51
N SER A 52 0.01 6.50 6.58
CA SER A 52 -0.42 7.59 7.45
C SER A 52 0.77 8.06 8.29
N GLY A 53 0.63 9.24 8.91
CA GLY A 53 1.67 9.88 9.73
C GLY A 53 2.14 9.06 10.94
N ARG A 54 2.71 9.74 11.94
CA ARG A 54 3.12 9.09 13.18
C ARG A 54 1.94 8.84 14.10
N ASP A 55 1.95 7.75 14.87
CA ASP A 55 0.95 7.43 15.89
C ASP A 55 1.42 7.65 17.32
N ASN A 56 2.67 8.08 17.51
CA ASN A 56 3.27 8.31 18.83
C ASN A 56 2.47 9.23 19.76
N ASN A 57 1.62 10.12 19.21
CA ASN A 57 0.81 11.07 19.97
C ASN A 57 -0.70 10.81 19.87
N PHE A 58 -1.12 9.64 19.38
CA PHE A 58 -2.54 9.32 19.30
C PHE A 58 -3.12 9.15 20.71
N SER A 59 -4.27 9.79 20.97
CA SER A 59 -5.11 9.43 22.10
C SER A 59 -5.75 8.06 21.89
N GLU A 60 -6.26 7.42 22.94
CA GLU A 60 -6.96 6.14 22.83
C GLU A 60 -8.15 6.20 21.86
N GLU A 61 -8.89 7.31 21.87
CA GLU A 61 -10.00 7.57 20.94
C GLU A 61 -9.50 7.66 19.50
N GLN A 62 -8.38 8.33 19.26
CA GLN A 62 -7.78 8.42 17.91
C GLN A 62 -7.27 7.07 17.41
N TYR A 63 -6.72 6.23 18.28
CA TYR A 63 -6.36 4.86 17.95
C TYR A 63 -7.58 4.04 17.56
N PHE A 64 -8.67 4.15 18.31
CA PHE A 64 -9.92 3.44 18.03
C PHE A 64 -10.51 3.86 16.68
N ASP A 65 -10.60 5.16 16.42
CA ASP A 65 -11.06 5.71 15.15
C ASP A 65 -10.19 5.26 13.98
N PHE A 66 -8.86 5.28 14.17
CA PHE A 66 -7.91 4.81 13.17
C PHE A 66 -8.14 3.34 12.83
N GLU A 67 -8.34 2.48 13.84
CA GLU A 67 -8.63 1.06 13.64
C GLU A 67 -9.97 0.82 12.93
N ILE A 68 -11.01 1.61 13.23
CA ILE A 68 -12.28 1.56 12.49
C ILE A 68 -12.05 1.87 11.01
N ILE A 69 -11.34 2.96 10.70
CA ILE A 69 -11.05 3.36 9.32
C ILE A 69 -10.23 2.28 8.61
N ARG A 70 -9.19 1.76 9.27
CA ARG A 70 -8.33 0.69 8.76
C ARG A 70 -9.15 -0.54 8.37
N ARG A 71 -10.05 -0.99 9.25
CA ARG A 71 -10.91 -2.15 8.99
C ARG A 71 -11.87 -1.92 7.83
N LYS A 72 -12.47 -0.73 7.76
CA LYS A 72 -13.44 -0.35 6.72
C LYS A 72 -12.87 -0.46 5.29
N TYR A 73 -11.59 -0.16 5.09
CA TYR A 73 -10.94 -0.16 3.77
C TYR A 73 -9.99 -1.33 3.51
N SER A 74 -9.85 -2.26 4.48
CA SER A 74 -8.89 -3.37 4.45
C SER A 74 -8.94 -4.30 3.22
N ASN A 75 -10.06 -4.33 2.52
CA ASN A 75 -10.24 -5.11 1.29
C ASN A 75 -9.56 -4.47 0.06
N ILE A 76 -9.39 -3.15 0.04
CA ILE A 76 -8.90 -2.39 -1.13
C ILE A 76 -7.57 -1.69 -0.79
N ILE A 77 -7.39 -1.29 0.47
CA ILE A 77 -6.27 -0.46 0.92
C ILE A 77 -5.74 -0.99 2.25
N ASP A 78 -4.44 -1.20 2.35
CA ASP A 78 -3.76 -1.39 3.64
C ASP A 78 -3.36 -0.01 4.19
N ILE A 79 -3.88 0.35 5.37
CA ILE A 79 -3.58 1.62 6.03
C ILE A 79 -2.68 1.31 7.22
N MET A 80 -1.52 1.96 7.29
CA MET A 80 -0.58 1.82 8.39
C MET A 80 0.10 3.16 8.69
N THR A 81 0.61 3.31 9.89
CA THR A 81 1.40 4.47 10.31
C THR A 81 2.88 4.22 10.07
N TYR A 82 3.69 5.27 10.04
CA TYR A 82 5.15 5.12 9.96
C TYR A 82 5.69 4.27 11.11
N ASP A 83 5.18 4.48 12.31
CA ASP A 83 5.61 3.74 13.49
C ASP A 83 5.14 2.27 13.45
N ASP A 84 3.94 1.94 12.92
CA ASP A 84 3.52 0.53 12.67
C ASP A 84 4.45 -0.15 11.67
N LEU A 85 4.82 0.54 10.57
CA LEU A 85 5.75 -0.01 9.59
C LEU A 85 7.13 -0.31 10.19
N LEU A 86 7.69 0.63 10.97
CA LEU A 86 9.00 0.44 11.60
C LEU A 86 8.98 -0.74 12.57
N ARG A 87 7.97 -0.82 13.44
CA ARG A 87 7.77 -1.95 14.36
C ARG A 87 7.70 -3.29 13.63
N ARG A 88 7.00 -3.35 12.48
CA ARG A 88 6.92 -4.58 11.66
C ARG A 88 8.27 -4.99 11.08
N ILE A 89 9.01 -4.05 10.52
CA ILE A 89 10.34 -4.32 9.96
C ILE A 89 11.28 -4.81 11.05
N GLU A 90 11.28 -4.15 12.21
CA GLU A 90 12.08 -4.54 13.37
C GLU A 90 11.75 -5.97 13.82
N ASN A 91 10.47 -6.32 13.91
CA ASN A 91 10.03 -7.67 14.25
C ASN A 91 10.49 -8.72 13.22
N ILE A 92 10.43 -8.41 11.92
CA ILE A 92 10.92 -9.30 10.85
C ILE A 92 12.44 -9.50 10.99
N ILE A 93 13.20 -8.43 11.20
CA ILE A 93 14.65 -8.51 11.39
C ILE A 93 14.98 -9.35 12.61
N ASN A 94 14.26 -9.16 13.72
CA ASN A 94 14.47 -9.92 14.95
C ASN A 94 14.16 -11.41 14.76
N MET A 95 13.08 -11.73 14.04
CA MET A 95 12.74 -13.10 13.69
C MET A 95 13.81 -13.77 12.82
N LEU A 96 14.42 -13.04 11.88
CA LEU A 96 15.46 -13.57 11.00
C LEU A 96 16.84 -13.72 11.68
N LYS A 97 17.07 -13.02 12.79
CA LYS A 97 18.29 -13.15 13.61
C LYS A 97 18.23 -14.33 14.59
N THR A 98 17.04 -14.89 14.79
CA THR A 98 16.79 -16.06 15.64
C THR A 98 16.91 -17.33 14.82
#